data_AF-A0A971BQ61-F1
#
_entry.id   AF-A0A971BQ61-F1
#
_cell.length_a   1.000
_cell.length_b   1.000
_cell.length_c   1.000
_cell.angle_alpha   90.00
_cell.angle_beta   90.00
_cell.angle_gamma   90.00
#
_symmetry.space_group_name_H-M   'P 1'
#
loop_
_entity.id
_entity.type
_entity.pdbx_description
1 polymer ?
#
loop_
_entity_poly.entity_id
_entity_poly.type
_entity_poly.pdbx_seq_one_letter_code
_entity_poly.pdbx_strand_id
1 'polypeptide(L)'
;MKFTFDEYKELLYLIKHKSYDICNYENYKNFEHCAILRHDVDFSLEAALRFAELEYKNSIQSTYFILLSTSFYNLFHRKANDIIREIKVMGHEIGLHFDEANYSISTKEELIHYVQKETSIMSQGLGMEVKTVSMHRPSKWVLEADVQFDTLINSYGKEFFMSLSICLTLECIGGKMFIRPYNLTLMSDYIY
;
A
#
# COMPACT_ATOMS: atom_id res chain seq x y z
N MET A 1 0.22 15.51 -13.40
CA MET A 1 1.59 15.07 -13.77
C MET A 1 1.52 13.68 -14.38
N LYS A 2 2.32 13.37 -15.41
CA LYS A 2 2.51 11.98 -15.88
C LYS A 2 3.72 11.45 -15.12
N PHE A 3 3.52 10.68 -14.05
CA PHE A 3 4.63 10.11 -13.30
C PHE A 3 5.10 8.81 -13.99
N THR A 4 6.41 8.67 -14.18
CA THR A 4 7.10 7.64 -14.98
C THR A 4 8.05 6.83 -14.10
N PHE A 5 8.49 5.65 -14.56
CA PHE A 5 9.45 4.82 -13.83
C PHE A 5 10.75 5.56 -13.50
N ASP A 6 11.19 6.47 -14.36
CA ASP A 6 12.41 7.25 -14.11
C ASP A 6 12.18 8.31 -13.04
N GLU A 7 11.06 9.02 -13.06
CA GLU A 7 10.70 9.93 -11.95
C GLU A 7 10.54 9.18 -10.61
N TYR A 8 10.08 7.93 -10.65
CA TYR A 8 10.05 7.09 -9.47
C TYR A 8 11.44 6.70 -8.96
N LYS A 9 12.39 6.39 -9.85
CA LYS A 9 13.79 6.19 -9.44
C LYS A 9 14.38 7.44 -8.80
N GLU A 10 14.11 8.61 -9.38
CA GLU A 10 14.55 9.89 -8.81
C GLU A 10 13.95 10.11 -7.42
N LEU A 11 12.66 9.81 -7.21
CA LEU A 11 12.05 9.85 -5.89
C LEU A 11 12.78 8.93 -4.89
N LEU A 12 13.05 7.68 -5.27
CA LEU A 12 13.76 6.74 -4.41
C LEU A 12 15.19 7.23 -4.07
N TYR A 13 15.87 7.84 -5.04
CA TYR A 13 17.18 8.45 -4.83
C TYR A 13 17.10 9.61 -3.82
N LEU A 14 16.09 10.48 -3.94
CA LEU A 14 15.90 11.62 -3.05
C LEU A 14 15.61 11.19 -1.61
N ILE A 15 14.76 10.18 -1.40
CA ILE A 15 14.46 9.64 -0.07
C ILE A 15 15.77 9.20 0.60
N LYS A 16 16.59 8.41 -0.10
CA LYS A 16 17.89 7.97 0.41
C LYS A 16 18.85 9.12 0.65
N HIS A 17 18.94 10.09 -0.27
CA HIS A 17 19.83 11.24 -0.15
C HIS A 17 19.40 12.19 1.00
N LYS A 18 18.12 12.22 1.36
CA LYS A 18 17.61 12.98 2.51
C LYS A 18 17.78 12.21 3.83
N SER A 19 18.50 11.09 3.82
CA SER A 19 18.78 10.25 5.00
C SER A 19 17.52 9.68 5.66
N TYR A 20 16.51 9.34 4.86
CA TYR A 20 15.35 8.60 5.34
C TYR A 20 15.60 7.10 5.20
N ASP A 21 15.38 6.37 6.30
CA ASP A 21 15.33 4.92 6.27
C ASP A 21 14.00 4.44 5.66
N ILE A 22 14.06 3.49 4.73
CA ILE A 22 12.86 2.87 4.21
C ILE A 22 12.46 1.73 5.13
N CYS A 23 11.23 1.77 5.61
CA CYS A 23 10.71 0.89 6.65
C CYS A 23 9.30 0.38 6.30
N ASN A 24 8.79 -0.53 7.12
CA ASN A 24 7.42 -1.06 7.00
C ASN A 24 6.58 -0.66 8.23
N TYR A 25 5.31 -1.06 8.21
CA TYR A 25 4.36 -0.74 9.26
C TYR A 25 4.69 -1.38 10.63
N GLU A 26 5.55 -2.41 10.66
CA GLU A 26 5.93 -3.11 11.89
C GLU A 26 7.21 -2.52 12.52
N ASN A 27 8.16 -2.03 11.72
CA ASN A 27 9.50 -1.66 12.18
C ASN A 27 9.80 -0.15 12.14
N TYR A 28 8.88 0.68 11.66
CA TYR A 28 9.12 2.12 11.50
C TYR A 28 9.58 2.83 12.79
N LYS A 29 9.18 2.34 13.98
CA LYS A 29 9.59 2.87 15.29
C LYS A 29 11.08 2.69 15.59
N ASN A 30 11.77 1.85 14.83
CA ASN A 30 13.21 1.62 14.99
C ASN A 30 14.06 2.73 14.36
N PHE A 31 13.43 3.68 13.68
CA PHE A 31 14.09 4.71 12.89
C PHE A 31 13.60 6.10 13.32
N GLU A 32 14.52 7.07 13.38
CA GLU A 32 14.20 8.45 13.74
C GLU A 32 13.54 9.21 12.57
N HIS A 33 14.03 8.97 11.35
CA HIS A 33 13.49 9.53 10.13
C HIS A 33 13.27 8.41 9.13
N CYS A 34 12.01 8.06 8.88
CA CYS A 34 11.70 6.96 8.00
C CYS A 34 10.58 7.27 7.02
N ALA A 35 10.61 6.54 5.91
CA ALA A 35 9.61 6.55 4.87
C ALA A 35 9.00 5.16 4.76
N ILE A 36 7.67 5.10 4.78
CA ILE A 36 6.94 3.88 4.39
C ILE A 36 6.51 4.06 2.94
N LEU A 37 6.93 3.12 2.10
CA LEU A 37 6.54 3.05 0.70
C LEU A 37 5.39 2.07 0.53
N ARG A 38 4.31 2.54 -0.12
CA ARG A 38 3.16 1.71 -0.45
C ARG A 38 2.66 1.91 -1.86
N HIS A 39 2.10 0.84 -2.42
CA HIS A 39 1.47 0.81 -3.74
C HIS A 39 0.04 0.30 -3.62
N ASP A 40 -0.92 1.11 -4.06
CA ASP A 40 -2.31 0.67 -4.19
C ASP A 40 -2.50 0.10 -5.61
N VAL A 41 -2.76 -1.20 -5.70
CA VAL A 41 -2.78 -1.94 -6.98
C VAL A 41 -4.21 -2.08 -7.49
N ASP A 42 -4.75 -1.01 -8.06
CA ASP A 42 -6.15 -1.00 -8.52
C ASP A 42 -6.37 -1.80 -9.82
N PHE A 43 -5.41 -1.73 -10.77
CA PHE A 43 -5.65 -2.15 -12.16
C PHE A 43 -4.71 -3.23 -12.70
N SER A 44 -3.41 -3.21 -12.40
CA SER A 44 -2.43 -4.08 -13.07
C SER A 44 -1.39 -4.64 -12.12
N LEU A 45 -1.42 -5.96 -11.96
CA LEU A 45 -0.41 -6.72 -11.24
C LEU A 45 0.94 -6.71 -11.97
N GLU A 46 0.94 -6.70 -13.31
CA GLU A 46 2.18 -6.60 -14.09
C GLU A 46 2.90 -5.26 -13.89
N ALA A 47 2.14 -4.17 -13.76
CA ALA A 47 2.73 -2.88 -13.41
C ALA A 47 3.34 -2.93 -12.00
N ALA A 48 2.61 -3.47 -11.02
CA ALA A 48 3.09 -3.66 -9.66
C ALA A 48 4.38 -4.50 -9.61
N LEU A 49 4.46 -5.58 -10.40
CA LEU A 49 5.65 -6.42 -10.49
C LEU A 49 6.88 -5.62 -10.95
N ARG A 50 6.74 -4.76 -11.96
CA ARG A 50 7.84 -3.91 -12.43
C ARG A 50 8.34 -2.92 -11.37
N PHE A 51 7.45 -2.42 -10.51
CA PHE A 51 7.86 -1.61 -9.37
C PHE A 51 8.64 -2.44 -8.37
N ALA A 52 8.14 -3.63 -8.02
CA ALA A 52 8.78 -4.52 -7.07
C ALA A 52 10.18 -4.94 -7.55
N GLU A 53 10.32 -5.29 -8.83
CA GLU A 53 11.63 -5.59 -9.43
C GLU A 53 12.61 -4.40 -9.36
N LEU A 54 12.11 -3.18 -9.57
CA LEU A 54 12.94 -1.97 -9.50
C LEU A 54 13.37 -1.68 -8.06
N GLU A 55 12.45 -1.76 -7.11
CA GLU A 55 12.72 -1.57 -5.69
C GLU A 55 13.70 -2.62 -5.17
N TYR A 56 13.47 -3.89 -5.51
CA TYR A 56 14.36 -5.00 -5.17
C TYR A 56 15.80 -4.76 -5.66
N LYS A 57 15.97 -4.33 -6.93
CA LYS A 57 17.28 -3.96 -7.49
C LYS A 57 17.97 -2.82 -6.73
N ASN A 58 17.20 -1.99 -6.05
CA ASN A 58 17.69 -0.87 -5.24
C ASN A 58 17.74 -1.21 -3.73
N SER A 59 17.54 -2.48 -3.35
CA SER A 59 17.48 -2.92 -1.95
C SER A 59 16.42 -2.16 -1.14
N ILE A 60 15.24 -2.01 -1.74
CA ILE A 60 14.09 -1.29 -1.16
C ILE A 60 12.96 -2.28 -0.97
N GLN A 61 12.29 -2.18 0.17
CA GLN A 61 11.07 -2.93 0.48
C GLN A 61 9.90 -1.96 0.59
N SER A 62 8.72 -2.44 0.18
CA SER A 62 7.49 -1.67 0.08
C SER A 62 6.29 -2.56 0.36
N THR A 63 5.14 -1.96 0.62
CA THR A 63 3.87 -2.69 0.82
C THR A 63 3.00 -2.55 -0.43
N TYR A 64 2.52 -3.67 -0.98
CA TYR A 64 1.60 -3.71 -2.11
C TYR A 64 0.21 -4.09 -1.63
N PHE A 65 -0.72 -3.13 -1.67
CA PHE A 65 -2.12 -3.33 -1.33
C PHE A 65 -2.88 -3.82 -2.55
N ILE A 66 -3.32 -5.08 -2.50
CA ILE A 66 -4.01 -5.75 -3.61
C ILE A 66 -5.52 -5.65 -3.39
N LEU A 67 -6.26 -5.23 -4.42
CA LEU A 67 -7.70 -5.13 -4.38
C LEU A 67 -8.32 -6.49 -4.66
N LEU A 68 -8.93 -7.12 -3.65
CA LEU A 68 -9.51 -8.46 -3.79
C LEU A 68 -10.70 -8.47 -4.75
N SER A 69 -11.58 -7.48 -4.59
CA SER A 69 -12.87 -7.38 -5.29
C SER A 69 -12.78 -6.36 -6.43
N THR A 70 -12.10 -6.73 -7.53
CA THR A 70 -11.89 -5.88 -8.71
C THR A 70 -12.29 -6.56 -10.01
N SER A 71 -12.62 -5.79 -11.05
CA SER A 71 -12.92 -6.29 -12.39
C SER A 71 -11.68 -6.45 -13.28
N PHE A 72 -10.52 -5.98 -12.83
CA PHE A 72 -9.30 -5.95 -13.66
C PHE A 72 -8.45 -7.22 -13.58
N TYR A 73 -8.47 -7.92 -12.46
CA TYR A 73 -7.71 -9.15 -12.27
C TYR A 73 -8.39 -10.06 -11.24
N ASN A 74 -8.03 -11.35 -11.27
CA ASN A 74 -8.51 -12.35 -10.33
C ASN A 74 -7.31 -12.97 -9.61
N LEU A 75 -7.19 -12.75 -8.30
CA LEU A 75 -6.05 -13.21 -7.48
C LEU A 75 -5.89 -14.74 -7.46
N PHE A 76 -6.98 -15.49 -7.69
CA PHE A 76 -6.97 -16.95 -7.73
C PHE A 76 -6.65 -17.51 -9.11
N HIS A 77 -6.54 -16.64 -10.13
CA HIS A 77 -5.99 -17.05 -11.40
C HIS A 77 -4.47 -17.24 -11.27
N ARG A 78 -3.95 -18.36 -11.79
CA ARG A 78 -2.53 -18.75 -11.63
C ARG A 78 -1.54 -17.63 -11.93
N LYS A 79 -1.70 -16.94 -13.07
CA LYS A 79 -0.81 -15.84 -13.46
C LYS A 79 -0.78 -14.70 -12.44
N ALA A 80 -1.94 -14.32 -11.88
CA ALA A 80 -2.03 -13.27 -10.89
C ALA A 80 -1.38 -13.70 -9.56
N ASN A 81 -1.63 -14.94 -9.15
CA ASN A 81 -1.05 -15.54 -7.96
C ASN A 81 0.48 -15.62 -8.05
N ASP A 82 1.01 -16.06 -9.20
CA ASP A 82 2.46 -16.14 -9.46
C ASP A 82 3.11 -14.75 -9.34
N ILE A 83 2.51 -13.70 -9.93
CA ILE A 83 3.00 -12.32 -9.80
C ILE A 83 3.03 -11.86 -8.33
N ILE A 84 1.93 -12.06 -7.59
CA ILE A 84 1.85 -11.64 -6.17
C ILE A 84 2.91 -12.38 -5.33
N ARG A 85 3.15 -13.65 -5.63
CA ARG A 85 4.20 -14.45 -4.97
C ARG A 85 5.60 -13.95 -5.33
N GLU A 86 5.85 -13.58 -6.58
CA GLU A 86 7.14 -12.99 -6.98
C GLU A 86 7.41 -11.69 -6.22
N ILE A 87 6.40 -10.80 -6.11
CA ILE A 87 6.48 -9.58 -5.29
C ILE A 87 6.84 -9.94 -3.85
N LYS A 88 6.16 -10.92 -3.25
CA LYS A 88 6.44 -11.38 -1.88
C LYS A 88 7.85 -11.95 -1.71
N VAL A 89 8.33 -12.76 -2.66
CA VAL A 89 9.67 -13.39 -2.62
C VAL A 89 10.79 -12.37 -2.72
N MET A 90 10.56 -11.25 -3.42
CA MET A 90 11.49 -10.10 -3.43
C MET A 90 11.57 -9.36 -2.08
N GLY A 91 10.77 -9.76 -1.09
CA GLY A 91 10.80 -9.20 0.26
C GLY A 91 9.80 -8.07 0.49
N HIS A 92 8.93 -7.80 -0.47
CA HIS A 92 7.85 -6.83 -0.30
C HIS A 92 6.70 -7.42 0.55
N GLU A 93 5.91 -6.53 1.15
CA GLU A 93 4.71 -6.91 1.88
C GLU A 93 3.50 -6.93 0.95
N ILE A 94 2.57 -7.85 1.23
CA ILE A 94 1.27 -7.92 0.56
C ILE A 94 0.22 -7.54 1.60
N GLY A 95 -0.53 -6.48 1.29
CA GLY A 95 -1.63 -5.97 2.10
C GLY A 95 -2.97 -6.10 1.36
N LEU A 96 -4.06 -6.00 2.10
CA LEU A 96 -5.40 -5.89 1.53
C LEU A 96 -5.66 -4.43 1.13
N HIS A 97 -6.06 -4.20 -0.12
CA HIS A 97 -6.73 -2.96 -0.50
C HIS A 97 -8.24 -3.17 -0.39
N PHE A 98 -8.85 -2.61 0.66
CA PHE A 98 -10.24 -2.87 1.00
C PHE A 98 -11.16 -1.79 0.43
N ASP A 99 -12.14 -2.18 -0.38
CA ASP A 99 -13.14 -1.25 -0.92
C ASP A 99 -14.46 -1.39 -0.16
N GLU A 100 -14.76 -0.40 0.68
CA GLU A 100 -15.99 -0.38 1.46
C GLU A 100 -17.26 -0.25 0.62
N ALA A 101 -17.16 0.29 -0.61
CA ALA A 101 -18.32 0.53 -1.47
C ALA A 101 -18.95 -0.79 -1.97
N ASN A 102 -18.25 -1.91 -1.84
CA ASN A 102 -18.79 -3.24 -2.11
C ASN A 102 -19.81 -3.72 -1.07
N TYR A 103 -19.95 -3.00 0.05
CA TYR A 103 -20.75 -3.42 1.19
C TYR A 103 -21.66 -2.29 1.68
N SER A 104 -22.79 -2.67 2.29
CA SER A 104 -23.64 -1.72 3.02
C SER A 104 -23.17 -1.67 4.47
N ILE A 105 -22.09 -0.93 4.73
CA ILE A 105 -21.50 -0.77 6.06
C ILE A 105 -22.12 0.44 6.74
N SER A 106 -22.59 0.25 7.97
CA SER A 106 -23.23 1.27 8.81
C SER A 106 -22.61 1.39 10.20
N THR A 107 -21.86 0.37 10.63
CA THR A 107 -21.19 0.35 11.94
C THR A 107 -19.70 0.02 11.82
N LYS A 108 -18.95 0.33 12.88
CA LYS A 108 -17.52 -0.02 12.99
C LYS A 108 -17.32 -1.54 13.03
N GLU A 109 -18.24 -2.24 13.69
CA GLU A 109 -18.21 -3.70 13.82
C GLU A 109 -18.40 -4.38 12.45
N GLU A 110 -19.29 -3.84 11.61
CA GLU A 110 -19.48 -4.31 10.23
C GLU A 110 -18.22 -4.09 9.38
N LEU A 111 -17.59 -2.92 9.50
CA LEU A 111 -16.32 -2.64 8.80
C LEU A 111 -15.23 -3.64 9.22
N ILE A 112 -15.06 -3.86 10.52
CA ILE A 112 -14.10 -4.83 11.06
C ILE A 112 -14.39 -6.23 10.51
N HIS A 113 -15.65 -6.64 10.53
CA HIS A 113 -16.07 -7.93 10.02
C HIS A 113 -15.70 -8.12 8.55
N TYR A 114 -16.01 -7.15 7.67
CA TYR A 114 -15.73 -7.29 6.24
C TYR A 114 -14.24 -7.21 5.91
N VAL A 115 -13.48 -6.34 6.59
CA VAL A 115 -12.02 -6.29 6.44
C VAL A 115 -11.38 -7.62 6.83
N GLN A 116 -11.78 -8.19 7.97
CA GLN A 116 -11.28 -9.49 8.43
C GLN A 116 -11.68 -10.62 7.47
N LYS A 117 -12.91 -10.58 6.94
CA LYS A 117 -13.39 -11.54 5.95
C LYS A 117 -12.54 -11.54 4.69
N GLU A 118 -12.35 -10.37 4.05
CA GLU A 118 -11.54 -10.27 2.84
C GLU A 118 -10.07 -10.63 3.09
N THR A 119 -9.52 -10.21 4.23
CA THR A 119 -8.14 -10.55 4.61
C THR A 119 -7.96 -12.06 4.78
N SER A 120 -8.93 -12.74 5.38
CA SER A 120 -8.92 -14.20 5.55
C SER A 120 -8.99 -14.92 4.19
N ILE A 121 -9.89 -14.47 3.31
CA ILE A 121 -10.02 -15.00 1.94
C ILE A 121 -8.71 -14.85 1.18
N MET A 122 -8.12 -13.64 1.19
CA MET A 122 -6.87 -13.36 0.51
C MET A 122 -5.72 -14.19 1.08
N SER A 123 -5.59 -14.25 2.41
CA SER A 123 -4.51 -15.01 3.07
C SER A 123 -4.56 -16.49 2.72
N GLN A 124 -5.75 -17.10 2.80
CA GLN A 124 -5.95 -18.51 2.49
C GLN A 124 -5.70 -18.81 1.01
N GLY A 125 -6.25 -18.00 0.11
CA GLY A 125 -6.12 -18.27 -1.33
C GLY A 125 -4.75 -17.95 -1.92
N LEU A 126 -3.99 -17.03 -1.31
CA LEU A 126 -2.59 -16.80 -1.69
C LEU A 126 -1.62 -17.79 -1.00
N GLY A 127 -2.02 -18.34 0.16
CA GLY A 127 -1.18 -19.19 1.00
C GLY A 127 -0.10 -18.40 1.73
N MET A 128 -0.40 -17.15 2.09
CA MET A 128 0.52 -16.26 2.82
C MET A 128 -0.27 -15.40 3.81
N GLU A 129 0.38 -14.94 4.86
CA GLU A 129 -0.24 -14.07 5.85
C GLU A 129 -0.35 -12.63 5.33
N VAL A 130 -1.54 -12.05 5.42
CA VAL A 130 -1.80 -10.63 5.12
C VAL A 130 -2.11 -9.92 6.44
N LYS A 131 -1.26 -8.97 6.81
CA LYS A 131 -1.32 -8.27 8.11
C LYS A 131 -1.66 -6.79 8.01
N THR A 132 -1.70 -6.22 6.82
CA THR A 132 -1.87 -4.78 6.62
C THR A 132 -3.08 -4.53 5.72
N VAL A 133 -3.83 -3.47 6.02
CA VAL A 133 -4.98 -3.04 5.23
C VAL A 133 -4.89 -1.56 4.88
N SER A 134 -5.19 -1.24 3.62
CA SER A 134 -5.33 0.09 3.07
C SER A 134 -6.73 0.24 2.49
N MET A 135 -7.43 1.34 2.80
CA MET A 135 -8.77 1.57 2.29
C MET A 135 -8.72 2.14 0.87
N HIS A 136 -9.45 1.54 -0.07
CA HIS A 136 -9.68 2.06 -1.41
C HIS A 136 -10.72 3.18 -1.33
N ARG A 137 -10.27 4.43 -1.51
CA ARG A 137 -11.12 5.64 -1.54
C ARG A 137 -12.09 5.73 -0.34
N PRO A 138 -11.58 5.68 0.90
CA PRO A 138 -12.43 5.66 2.08
C PRO A 138 -13.30 6.92 2.15
N SER A 139 -14.54 6.72 2.53
CA SER A 139 -15.43 7.78 2.95
C SER A 139 -14.89 8.49 4.19
N LYS A 140 -15.42 9.68 4.44
CA LYS A 140 -15.04 10.51 5.59
C LYS A 140 -15.25 9.77 6.92
N TRP A 141 -16.33 9.00 7.05
CA TRP A 141 -16.65 8.30 8.29
C TRP A 141 -15.63 7.20 8.60
N VAL A 142 -15.15 6.45 7.59
CA VAL A 142 -14.11 5.42 7.77
C VAL A 142 -12.81 6.01 8.26
N LEU A 143 -12.41 7.15 7.68
CA LEU A 143 -11.21 7.87 8.10
C LEU A 143 -11.33 8.37 9.55
N GLU A 144 -12.48 8.94 9.92
CA GLU A 144 -12.73 9.45 11.27
C GLU A 144 -12.87 8.36 12.32
N ALA A 145 -13.36 7.17 11.93
CA ALA A 145 -13.52 6.03 12.82
C ALA A 145 -12.19 5.46 13.36
N ASP A 146 -11.07 5.73 12.68
CA ASP A 146 -9.69 5.40 13.10
C ASP A 146 -9.60 3.96 13.66
N VAL A 147 -10.17 3.03 12.89
CA VAL A 147 -10.41 1.67 13.35
C VAL A 147 -9.10 0.97 13.66
N GLN A 148 -9.07 0.36 14.85
CA GLN A 148 -8.01 -0.54 15.29
C GLN A 148 -8.52 -1.96 15.11
N PHE A 149 -7.71 -2.80 14.47
CA PHE A 149 -8.00 -4.22 14.31
C PHE A 149 -7.07 -5.01 15.23
N ASP A 150 -7.53 -6.12 15.79
CA ASP A 150 -6.75 -6.91 16.75
C ASP A 150 -5.47 -7.51 16.13
N THR A 151 -5.56 -7.92 14.86
CA THR A 151 -4.48 -8.65 14.18
C THR A 151 -3.99 -7.97 12.90
N LEU A 152 -4.58 -6.83 12.53
CA LEU A 152 -4.26 -6.13 11.29
C LEU A 152 -3.82 -4.70 11.56
N ILE A 153 -2.86 -4.23 10.79
CA ILE A 153 -2.42 -2.85 10.81
C ILE A 153 -3.25 -2.05 9.83
N ASN A 154 -3.95 -1.05 10.34
CA ASN A 154 -4.64 -0.05 9.52
C ASN A 154 -3.63 0.97 9.00
N SER A 155 -3.32 0.95 7.69
CA SER A 155 -2.37 1.91 7.10
C SER A 155 -2.87 3.35 7.13
N TYR A 156 -4.17 3.56 7.41
CA TYR A 156 -4.81 4.85 7.63
C TYR A 156 -4.94 5.22 9.12
N GLY A 157 -4.35 4.43 10.03
CA GLY A 157 -4.34 4.78 11.44
C GLY A 157 -3.64 6.12 11.67
N LYS A 158 -4.15 6.94 12.61
CA LYS A 158 -3.56 8.26 12.93
C LYS A 158 -2.07 8.19 13.24
N GLU A 159 -1.62 7.08 13.81
CA GLU A 159 -0.20 6.82 14.08
C GLU A 159 0.67 7.04 12.83
N PHE A 160 0.27 6.54 11.66
CA PHE A 160 1.06 6.67 10.43
C PHE A 160 0.91 8.05 9.75
N PHE A 161 -0.12 8.83 10.11
CA PHE A 161 -0.30 10.18 9.59
C PHE A 161 0.38 11.25 10.45
N MET A 162 0.39 11.06 11.76
CA MET A 162 0.87 12.07 12.71
C MET A 162 2.32 11.87 13.12
N SER A 163 2.84 10.64 13.09
CA SER A 163 4.18 10.32 13.58
C SER A 163 5.23 10.08 12.49
N LEU A 164 4.81 9.84 11.23
CA LEU A 164 5.74 9.60 10.14
C LEU A 164 6.11 10.90 9.41
N SER A 165 7.41 11.07 9.19
CA SER A 165 7.96 12.20 8.46
C SER A 165 7.63 12.12 6.95
N ILE A 166 7.47 10.92 6.36
CA ILE A 166 6.96 10.72 5.00
C ILE A 166 6.20 9.38 4.87
N CYS A 167 4.95 9.43 4.40
CA CYS A 167 4.26 8.27 3.83
C CYS A 167 3.94 8.58 2.36
N LEU A 168 4.49 7.77 1.45
CA LEU A 168 4.31 7.95 0.00
C LEU A 168 3.41 6.84 -0.51
N THR A 169 2.23 7.25 -0.98
CA THR A 169 1.33 6.34 -1.70
C THR A 169 1.53 6.52 -3.18
N LEU A 170 1.83 5.41 -3.87
CA LEU A 170 1.90 5.33 -5.30
C LEU A 170 0.65 4.62 -5.82
N GLU A 171 -0.21 5.39 -6.49
CA GLU A 171 -1.39 4.85 -7.16
C GLU A 171 -1.06 4.66 -8.64
N CYS A 172 -1.24 3.44 -9.15
CA CYS A 172 -1.12 3.16 -10.58
C CYS A 172 -2.51 3.14 -11.23
N ILE A 173 -3.04 4.29 -11.66
CA ILE A 173 -4.38 4.40 -12.25
C ILE A 173 -4.28 4.46 -13.78
N GLY A 174 -4.76 3.42 -14.48
CA GLY A 174 -4.90 3.43 -15.95
C GLY A 174 -3.59 3.66 -16.72
N GLY A 175 -2.48 3.09 -16.24
CA GLY A 175 -1.15 3.29 -16.84
C GLY A 175 -0.50 4.64 -16.54
N LYS A 176 -1.11 5.44 -15.64
CA LYS A 176 -0.55 6.68 -15.12
C LYS A 176 -0.23 6.48 -13.64
N MET A 177 0.94 6.94 -13.25
CA MET A 177 1.38 6.86 -11.86
C MET A 177 1.05 8.19 -11.15
N PHE A 178 0.70 8.11 -9.87
CA PHE A 178 0.42 9.27 -9.02
C PHE A 178 1.13 9.08 -7.69
N ILE A 179 1.78 10.12 -7.19
CA ILE A 179 2.23 10.17 -5.80
C ILE A 179 1.25 11.00 -4.99
N ARG A 180 0.78 10.46 -3.86
CA ARG A 180 0.13 11.25 -2.82
C ARG A 180 1.04 11.28 -1.58
N PRO A 181 1.71 12.42 -1.30
CA PRO A 181 2.35 12.61 -0.02
C PRO A 181 1.26 12.83 1.03
N TYR A 182 1.31 12.06 2.11
CA TYR A 182 0.43 12.29 3.26
C TYR A 182 1.00 13.28 4.28
N ASN A 183 2.21 13.82 4.03
CA ASN A 183 2.78 14.97 4.72
C ASN A 183 3.57 15.85 3.72
N LEU A 184 3.22 17.13 3.63
CA LEU A 184 3.60 18.06 2.55
C LEU A 184 5.03 18.62 2.67
N THR A 185 5.76 18.32 3.73
CA THR A 185 6.99 19.06 4.07
C THR A 185 8.18 18.80 3.13
N LEU A 186 8.12 17.78 2.26
CA LEU A 186 9.20 17.44 1.32
C LEU A 186 8.79 17.45 -0.16
N MET A 187 7.50 17.64 -0.47
CA MET A 187 7.02 17.64 -1.86
C MET A 187 6.68 19.04 -2.42
N SER A 188 6.89 20.10 -1.64
CA SER A 188 6.77 21.48 -2.17
C SER A 188 7.68 21.75 -3.38
N ASP A 189 8.76 20.97 -3.53
CA ASP A 189 9.75 21.14 -4.59
C ASP A 189 9.50 20.24 -5.81
N TYR A 190 8.53 19.32 -5.75
CA TYR A 190 8.17 18.38 -6.84
C TYR A 190 6.72 18.52 -7.31
N ILE A 191 5.96 19.48 -6.79
CA ILE A 191 4.60 19.82 -7.22
C ILE A 191 4.63 21.22 -7.84
N TYR A 192 5.09 21.31 -9.10
CA TYR A 192 4.76 22.40 -10.03
C TYR A 192 4.59 21.84 -11.44
#